data_AF-A0A969NK67-F1
#
_entry.id   AF-A0A969NK67-F1
#
_cell.length_a   1.000
_cell.length_b   1.000
_cell.length_c   1.000
_cell.angle_alpha   90.00
_cell.angle_beta   90.00
_cell.angle_gamma   90.00
#
_symmetry.space_group_name_H-M   'P 1'
#
loop_
_entity.id
_entity.type
_entity.pdbx_description
1 polymer ?
#
loop_
_entity_poly.entity_id
_entity_poly.type
_entity_poly.pdbx_seq_one_letter_code
_entity_poly.pdbx_strand_id
1 'polypeptide(L)'
;MLNRKNLIEECLNQTVRIGELKTPGSGPYLFCSFTFFPEAKNQNSSFPPATIILPTYQIVRKQKNCVLVVNLVIDRQTELQDLLRRIQDKLKAFTWGCDRLEFVEQKPETARQAKIQTLHHFKSSVSLALESIQNRRFSKIVLAHALDVISNTPFNIVESLNKLRKTYPDCYVFAIANGKGQHFYWSQSRTFDRHSRRANN
;
A
#
# COMPACT_ATOMS: atom_id res chain seq x y z
N MET A 1 21.44 -1.18 -14.32
CA MET A 1 20.03 -1.36 -13.92
C MET A 1 19.90 -2.73 -13.27
N LEU A 2 19.87 -2.80 -11.93
CA LEU A 2 19.61 -4.07 -11.24
C LEU A 2 18.20 -4.55 -11.64
N ASN A 3 18.10 -5.72 -12.25
CA ASN A 3 16.81 -6.27 -12.68
C ASN A 3 15.97 -6.54 -11.42
N ARG A 4 14.87 -5.81 -11.23
CA ARG A 4 14.03 -5.84 -10.01
C ARG A 4 13.55 -7.26 -9.66
N LYS A 5 13.39 -8.13 -10.67
CA LYS A 5 13.10 -9.55 -10.48
C LYS A 5 14.23 -10.28 -9.75
N ASN A 6 15.48 -9.99 -10.11
CA ASN A 6 16.65 -10.61 -9.47
C ASN A 6 16.72 -10.24 -7.99
N LEU A 7 16.37 -9.00 -7.60
CA LEU A 7 16.36 -8.60 -6.18
C LEU A 7 15.34 -9.42 -5.37
N ILE A 8 14.14 -9.63 -5.92
CA ILE A 8 13.09 -10.41 -5.25
C ILE A 8 13.55 -11.88 -5.12
N GLU A 9 14.03 -12.46 -6.21
CA GLU A 9 14.51 -13.85 -6.22
C GLU A 9 15.71 -14.04 -5.28
N GLU A 10 16.67 -13.12 -5.29
CA GLU A 10 17.85 -13.14 -4.41
C GLU A 10 17.44 -13.05 -2.94
N CYS A 11 16.55 -12.12 -2.60
CA CYS A 11 16.01 -11.99 -1.25
C CYS A 11 15.32 -13.28 -0.78
N LEU A 12 14.49 -13.88 -1.64
CA LEU A 12 13.78 -15.13 -1.30
C LEU A 12 14.73 -16.33 -1.20
N ASN A 13 15.74 -16.42 -2.06
CA ASN A 13 16.74 -17.49 -2.05
C ASN A 13 17.64 -17.45 -0.79
N GLN A 14 17.86 -16.25 -0.24
CA GLN A 14 18.61 -16.06 1.01
C GLN A 14 17.71 -16.14 2.26
N THR A 15 16.41 -16.40 2.11
CA THR A 15 15.49 -16.45 3.24
C THR A 15 15.33 -17.88 3.76
N VAL A 16 15.74 -18.12 5.00
CA VAL A 16 15.40 -19.35 5.74
C VAL A 16 13.99 -19.21 6.33
N ARG A 17 13.14 -20.22 6.10
CA ARG A 17 11.73 -20.21 6.52
C ARG A 17 11.48 -21.27 7.58
N ILE A 18 10.87 -20.86 8.69
CA ILE A 18 10.58 -21.71 9.86
C ILE A 18 9.12 -21.50 10.30
N GLY A 19 8.48 -22.55 10.81
CA GLY A 19 7.11 -22.50 11.35
C GLY A 19 6.08 -23.22 10.49
N GLU A 20 4.84 -22.72 10.49
CA GLU A 20 3.76 -23.27 9.66
C GLU A 20 3.89 -22.78 8.21
N LEU A 21 4.31 -23.68 7.30
CA LEU A 21 4.64 -23.35 5.91
C LEU A 21 3.60 -23.80 4.88
N LYS A 22 2.62 -24.63 5.27
CA LYS A 22 1.61 -25.20 4.37
C LYS A 22 0.34 -24.35 4.32
N THR A 23 0.06 -23.57 5.37
CA THR A 23 -1.11 -22.69 5.39
C THR A 23 -1.04 -21.62 4.28
N PRO A 24 -2.14 -21.38 3.53
CA PRO A 24 -2.19 -20.28 2.56
C PRO A 24 -1.92 -18.92 3.21
N GLY A 25 -0.94 -18.19 2.68
CA GLY A 25 -0.46 -16.96 3.31
C GLY A 25 0.82 -17.13 4.13
N SER A 26 1.34 -18.35 4.27
CA SER A 26 2.62 -18.61 4.91
C SER A 26 3.81 -18.25 4.03
N GLY A 27 4.77 -17.53 4.62
CA GLY A 27 6.03 -17.11 3.98
C GLY A 27 6.10 -15.61 3.71
N PRO A 28 7.28 -15.13 3.28
CA PRO A 28 7.49 -13.71 3.00
C PRO A 28 6.71 -13.26 1.76
N TYR A 29 5.88 -12.23 1.91
CA TYR A 29 5.38 -11.42 0.80
C TYR A 29 6.19 -10.13 0.68
N LEU A 30 6.67 -9.86 -0.53
CA LEU A 30 7.22 -8.56 -0.88
C LEU A 30 6.13 -7.69 -1.48
N PHE A 31 6.03 -6.45 -1.03
CA PHE A 31 5.07 -5.47 -1.53
C PHE A 31 5.80 -4.49 -2.44
N CYS A 32 5.22 -4.23 -3.61
CA CYS A 32 5.77 -3.32 -4.60
C CYS A 32 4.81 -2.17 -4.85
N SER A 33 5.35 -0.95 -4.97
CA SER A 33 4.59 0.22 -5.37
C SER A 33 5.33 0.99 -6.44
N PHE A 34 4.60 1.49 -7.44
CA PHE A 34 5.17 2.25 -8.55
C PHE A 34 4.38 3.54 -8.73
N THR A 35 5.09 4.65 -8.94
CA THR A 35 4.43 5.88 -9.37
C THR A 35 4.15 5.83 -10.87
N PHE A 36 3.26 6.69 -11.34
CA PHE A 36 2.93 6.77 -12.76
C PHE A 36 4.15 7.14 -13.63
N PHE A 37 4.99 8.07 -13.15
CA PHE A 37 6.21 8.47 -13.84
C PHE A 37 7.40 7.62 -13.40
N PRO A 38 8.35 7.33 -14.31
CA PRO A 38 9.52 6.49 -14.02
C PRO A 38 10.57 7.21 -13.15
N GLU A 39 10.51 8.55 -13.10
CA GLU A 39 11.46 9.39 -12.40
C GLU A 39 10.74 10.28 -11.38
N ALA A 40 11.42 10.57 -10.27
CA ALA A 40 10.89 11.49 -9.28
C ALA A 40 10.89 12.90 -9.87
N LYS A 41 9.76 13.60 -9.80
CA LYS A 41 9.68 14.98 -10.30
C LYS A 41 10.68 15.91 -9.62
N ASN A 42 10.88 15.73 -8.30
CA ASN A 42 11.75 16.56 -7.47
C ASN A 42 12.56 15.67 -6.50
N GLN A 43 13.73 16.15 -6.04
CA GLN A 43 14.57 15.44 -5.05
C GLN A 43 13.85 15.16 -3.72
N ASN A 44 12.82 15.93 -3.39
CA ASN A 44 12.05 15.82 -2.14
C ASN A 44 10.71 15.06 -2.29
N SER A 45 10.57 14.16 -3.27
CA SER A 45 9.32 13.39 -3.43
C SER A 45 9.07 12.49 -2.22
N SER A 46 7.86 12.58 -1.63
CA SER A 46 7.46 11.72 -0.49
C SER A 46 7.42 10.23 -0.81
N PHE A 47 7.29 9.87 -2.09
CA PHE A 47 7.27 8.50 -2.59
C PHE A 47 8.25 8.35 -3.77
N PRO A 48 9.19 7.40 -3.73
CA PRO A 48 10.10 7.16 -4.84
C PRO A 48 9.38 6.47 -6.02
N PRO A 49 9.96 6.47 -7.24
CA PRO A 49 9.30 5.92 -8.41
C PRO A 49 8.96 4.43 -8.35
N ALA A 50 9.76 3.68 -7.60
CA ALA A 50 9.55 2.29 -7.28
C ALA A 50 9.97 2.02 -5.84
N THR A 51 9.13 1.33 -5.09
CA THR A 51 9.44 0.84 -3.74
C THR A 51 9.20 -0.65 -3.70
N ILE A 52 10.13 -1.41 -3.13
CA ILE A 52 9.96 -2.82 -2.78
C ILE A 52 10.18 -2.92 -1.28
N ILE A 53 9.23 -3.54 -0.57
CA ILE A 53 9.25 -3.66 0.89
C ILE A 53 9.08 -5.14 1.25
N LEU A 54 9.96 -5.64 2.13
CA LEU A 54 9.73 -6.87 2.89
C LEU A 54 9.32 -6.47 4.31
N PRO A 55 8.02 -6.50 4.67
CA PRO A 55 7.60 -6.08 6.00
C PRO A 55 8.14 -7.00 7.09
N THR A 56 8.60 -6.41 8.20
CA THR A 56 8.99 -7.16 9.40
C THR A 56 7.84 -7.97 9.96
N TYR A 57 6.62 -7.43 9.94
CA TYR A 57 5.41 -8.12 10.39
C TYR A 57 4.39 -8.14 9.26
N GLN A 58 3.89 -9.33 8.91
CA GLN A 58 2.88 -9.52 7.88
C GLN A 58 1.72 -10.32 8.45
N ILE A 59 0.52 -9.76 8.43
CA ILE A 59 -0.70 -10.47 8.80
C ILE A 59 -1.47 -10.74 7.53
N VAL A 60 -1.61 -12.01 7.17
CA VAL A 60 -2.33 -12.45 5.98
C VAL A 60 -3.56 -13.22 6.43
N ARG A 61 -4.74 -12.70 6.07
CA ARG A 61 -6.02 -13.40 6.28
C ARG A 61 -6.56 -13.89 4.95
N LYS A 62 -6.77 -15.21 4.85
CA LYS A 62 -7.47 -15.85 3.73
C LYS A 62 -8.65 -16.63 4.27
N GLN A 63 -9.87 -16.15 3.99
CA GLN A 63 -11.10 -16.70 4.56
C GLN A 63 -11.05 -16.78 6.10
N LYS A 64 -11.05 -18.00 6.64
CA LYS A 64 -10.96 -18.29 8.09
C LYS A 64 -9.51 -18.42 8.59
N ASN A 65 -8.54 -18.56 7.70
CA ASN A 65 -7.13 -18.70 8.06
C ASN A 65 -6.48 -17.34 8.24
N CYS A 66 -5.74 -17.17 9.32
CA CYS A 66 -4.94 -15.98 9.60
C CYS A 66 -3.52 -16.42 9.94
N VAL A 67 -2.54 -15.86 9.24
CA VAL A 67 -1.12 -16.17 9.45
C VAL A 67 -0.39 -14.87 9.77
N LEU A 68 0.42 -14.90 10.83
CA LEU A 68 1.42 -13.89 11.11
C LEU A 68 2.78 -14.40 10.65
N VAL A 69 3.43 -13.66 9.78
CA VAL A 69 4.82 -13.90 9.35
C VAL A 69 5.68 -12.78 9.93
N VAL A 70 6.76 -13.16 10.61
CA VAL A 70 7.76 -12.23 11.13
C VAL A 70 9.05 -12.41 10.32
N ASN A 71 9.41 -11.41 9.51
CA ASN A 71 10.64 -11.42 8.72
C ASN A 71 11.73 -10.66 9.47
N LEU A 72 12.86 -11.33 9.68
CA LEU A 72 13.98 -10.80 10.44
C LEU A 72 15.21 -10.80 9.54
N VAL A 73 15.95 -9.69 9.55
CA VAL A 73 17.28 -9.62 8.95
C VAL A 73 18.27 -9.96 10.07
N ILE A 74 19.12 -10.95 9.82
CA ILE A 74 20.16 -11.37 10.76
C ILE A 74 21.49 -11.25 10.04
N ASP A 75 22.38 -10.45 10.60
CA ASP A 75 23.76 -10.28 10.18
C ASP A 75 24.72 -10.53 11.35
N ARG A 76 26.02 -10.35 11.12
CA ARG A 76 27.06 -10.57 12.14
C ARG A 76 27.01 -9.59 13.32
N GLN A 77 26.30 -8.48 13.18
CA GLN A 77 26.17 -7.43 14.20
C GLN A 77 24.83 -7.54 14.95
N THR A 78 24.01 -8.53 14.61
CA THR A 78 22.67 -8.68 15.17
C THR A 78 22.73 -9.26 16.59
N GLU A 79 22.43 -8.43 17.58
CA GLU A 79 22.26 -8.85 18.97
C GLU A 79 20.94 -9.63 19.16
N LEU A 80 21.03 -10.96 19.22
CA LEU A 80 19.87 -11.85 19.23
C LEU A 80 18.92 -11.61 20.41
N GLN A 81 19.44 -11.30 21.60
CA GLN A 81 18.61 -11.06 22.79
C GLN A 81 17.77 -9.79 22.64
N ASP A 82 18.34 -8.73 22.09
CA ASP A 82 17.61 -7.50 21.80
C ASP A 82 16.56 -7.69 20.72
N LEU A 83 16.90 -8.45 19.68
CA LEU A 83 15.97 -8.80 18.62
C LEU A 83 14.76 -9.57 19.17
N LEU A 84 14.99 -10.60 19.97
CA LEU A 84 13.93 -11.40 20.61
C LEU A 84 13.05 -10.54 21.52
N ARG A 85 13.65 -9.68 22.35
CA ARG A 85 12.90 -8.75 23.22
C ARG A 85 11.99 -7.84 22.40
N ARG A 86 12.51 -7.21 21.34
CA ARG A 86 11.72 -6.33 20.44
C ARG A 86 10.54 -7.05 19.80
N ILE A 87 10.74 -8.31 19.39
CA ILE A 87 9.68 -9.13 18.81
C ILE A 87 8.62 -9.43 19.87
N GLN A 88 9.02 -9.89 21.06
CA GLN A 88 8.09 -10.19 22.14
C GLN A 88 7.25 -8.97 22.53
N ASP A 89 7.88 -7.80 22.68
CA ASP A 89 7.17 -6.56 23.02
C ASP A 89 6.16 -6.16 21.94
N LYS A 90 6.50 -6.34 20.65
CA LYS A 90 5.56 -6.09 19.57
C LYS A 90 4.42 -7.09 19.48
N LEU A 91 4.69 -8.38 19.72
CA LEU A 91 3.64 -9.39 19.77
C LEU A 91 2.66 -9.11 20.91
N LYS A 92 3.14 -8.74 22.10
CA LYS A 92 2.30 -8.30 23.22
C LYS A 92 1.46 -7.07 22.87
N ALA A 93 2.03 -6.10 22.15
CA ALA A 93 1.29 -4.93 21.71
C ALA A 93 0.15 -5.27 20.73
N PHE A 94 0.34 -6.27 19.85
CA PHE A 94 -0.75 -6.73 18.97
C PHE A 94 -1.90 -7.35 19.76
N THR A 95 -1.60 -8.20 20.74
CA THR A 95 -2.63 -8.87 21.54
C THR A 95 -3.42 -7.88 22.40
N TRP A 96 -2.75 -6.90 23.02
CA TRP A 96 -3.43 -5.86 23.82
C TRP A 96 -4.25 -4.87 23.00
N GLY A 97 -3.96 -4.72 21.71
CA GLY A 97 -4.74 -3.88 20.81
C GLY A 97 -6.10 -4.48 20.48
N CYS A 98 -6.16 -5.80 20.30
CA CYS A 98 -7.38 -6.51 19.89
C CYS A 98 -8.55 -6.37 20.87
N ASP A 99 -8.28 -6.38 22.17
CA ASP A 99 -9.32 -6.30 23.21
C ASP A 99 -10.00 -4.92 23.30
N ARG A 100 -9.41 -3.89 22.66
CA ARG A 100 -9.92 -2.50 22.65
C ARG A 100 -10.34 -2.01 21.27
N LEU A 101 -10.35 -2.89 20.26
CA LEU A 101 -10.91 -2.57 18.95
C LEU A 101 -12.44 -2.66 19.00
N GLU A 102 -13.07 -1.93 19.92
CA GLU A 102 -14.36 -1.37 19.62
C GLU A 102 -14.10 -0.40 18.46
N PHE A 103 -14.55 -0.75 17.25
CA PHE A 103 -14.68 0.25 16.20
C PHE A 103 -15.62 1.29 16.79
N VAL A 104 -15.05 2.33 17.39
CA VAL A 104 -15.80 3.51 17.80
C VAL A 104 -16.34 4.03 16.48
N GLU A 105 -17.61 3.70 16.20
CA GLU A 105 -18.39 4.45 15.22
C GLU A 105 -18.42 5.86 15.78
N GLN A 106 -17.43 6.68 15.38
CA GLN A 106 -17.48 8.08 15.69
C GLN A 106 -18.80 8.56 15.10
N LYS A 107 -19.72 8.99 15.98
CA LYS A 107 -20.93 9.71 15.59
C LYS A 107 -20.49 10.77 14.58
N PRO A 108 -21.26 10.99 13.50
CA PRO A 108 -20.86 11.91 12.45
C PRO A 108 -20.54 13.25 13.09
N GLU A 109 -19.25 13.55 13.23
CA GLU A 109 -18.81 14.84 13.74
C GLU A 109 -19.42 15.86 12.80
N THR A 110 -20.11 16.85 13.40
CA THR A 110 -20.57 18.08 12.76
C THR A 110 -19.70 18.41 11.56
N ALA A 111 -20.32 18.42 10.37
CA ALA A 111 -19.69 18.49 9.06
C ALA A 111 -18.28 19.10 9.12
N ARG A 112 -17.25 18.25 9.07
CA ARG A 112 -15.85 18.70 9.00
C ARG A 112 -15.78 19.75 7.91
N GLN A 113 -15.33 20.95 8.28
CA GLN A 113 -15.13 22.03 7.32
C GLN A 113 -13.94 21.65 6.44
N ALA A 114 -14.25 20.98 5.33
CA ALA A 114 -13.29 20.62 4.31
C ALA A 114 -13.36 21.67 3.19
N LYS A 115 -12.25 22.35 2.93
CA LYS A 115 -12.15 23.25 1.78
C LYS A 115 -11.66 22.43 0.58
N ILE A 116 -12.43 22.46 -0.50
CA ILE A 116 -12.03 21.86 -1.79
C ILE A 116 -11.38 22.95 -2.63
N GLN A 117 -10.15 22.72 -3.06
CA GLN A 117 -9.44 23.59 -3.99
C GLN A 117 -9.20 22.85 -5.30
N THR A 118 -9.49 23.51 -6.41
CA THR A 118 -9.24 22.99 -7.75
C THR A 118 -7.98 23.62 -8.29
N LEU A 119 -6.94 22.81 -8.54
CA LEU A 119 -5.64 23.31 -8.99
C LEU A 119 -5.54 23.57 -10.49
N HIS A 120 -6.51 23.11 -11.30
CA HIS A 120 -6.36 23.06 -12.76
C HIS A 120 -7.58 23.60 -13.52
N HIS A 121 -7.33 24.33 -14.63
CA HIS A 121 -8.34 24.66 -15.64
C HIS A 121 -8.71 23.43 -16.47
N PHE A 122 -9.42 22.47 -15.87
CA PHE A 122 -9.73 21.17 -16.49
C PHE A 122 -10.43 21.31 -17.86
N LYS A 123 -11.39 22.23 -17.98
CA LYS A 123 -12.08 22.51 -19.25
C LYS A 123 -11.11 22.89 -20.37
N SER A 124 -10.13 23.76 -20.08
CA SER A 124 -9.13 24.18 -21.06
C SER A 124 -8.25 23.00 -21.50
N SER A 125 -7.85 22.12 -20.59
CA SER A 125 -7.12 20.89 -20.93
C SER A 125 -7.93 19.96 -21.83
N VAL A 126 -9.24 19.82 -21.58
CA VAL A 126 -10.12 19.02 -22.43
C VAL A 126 -10.19 19.60 -23.84
N SER A 127 -10.38 20.92 -23.98
CA SER A 127 -10.40 21.57 -25.29
C SER A 127 -9.11 21.35 -26.08
N LEU A 128 -7.94 21.53 -25.45
CA LEU A 128 -6.64 21.31 -26.09
C LEU A 128 -6.41 19.83 -26.48
N ALA A 129 -6.88 18.90 -25.65
CA ALA A 129 -6.79 17.48 -25.95
C ALA A 129 -7.65 17.11 -27.17
N LEU A 130 -8.87 17.65 -27.27
CA LEU A 130 -9.78 17.44 -28.41
C LEU A 130 -9.19 18.01 -29.70
N GLU A 131 -8.66 19.23 -29.66
CA GLU A 131 -7.98 19.84 -30.82
C GLU A 131 -6.80 18.98 -31.29
N SER A 132 -6.01 18.45 -30.37
CA SER A 132 -4.88 17.58 -30.69
C SER A 132 -5.31 16.25 -31.34
N ILE A 133 -6.46 15.70 -30.92
CA ILE A 133 -7.04 14.50 -31.52
C ILE A 133 -7.60 14.81 -32.92
N GLN A 134 -8.30 15.93 -33.08
CA GLN A 134 -8.84 16.37 -34.37
C GLN A 134 -7.72 16.59 -35.40
N ASN A 135 -6.60 17.16 -34.98
CA ASN A 135 -5.39 17.33 -35.79
C ASN A 135 -4.59 16.03 -35.98
N ARG A 136 -5.15 14.87 -35.62
CA ARG A 136 -4.55 13.53 -35.74
C ARG A 136 -3.17 13.39 -35.09
N ARG A 137 -2.83 14.25 -34.11
CA ARG A 137 -1.58 14.14 -33.33
C ARG A 137 -1.66 13.00 -32.33
N PHE A 138 -2.86 12.72 -31.82
CA PHE A 138 -3.14 11.61 -30.91
C PHE A 138 -4.48 10.95 -31.29
N SER A 139 -4.62 9.66 -30.98
CA SER A 139 -5.89 8.95 -31.13
C SER A 139 -6.73 8.95 -29.84
N LYS A 140 -6.08 9.06 -28.68
CA LYS A 140 -6.72 9.09 -27.36
C LYS A 140 -5.80 9.77 -26.35
N ILE A 141 -6.37 10.58 -25.48
CA ILE A 141 -5.68 11.21 -24.34
C ILE A 141 -6.52 10.95 -23.08
N VAL A 142 -5.87 10.56 -21.99
CA VAL A 142 -6.52 10.40 -20.67
C VAL A 142 -6.06 11.54 -19.78
N LEU A 143 -7.02 12.36 -19.32
CA LEU A 143 -6.76 13.47 -18.40
C LEU A 143 -7.23 13.09 -17.00
N ALA A 144 -6.35 13.32 -16.01
CA ALA A 144 -6.69 13.20 -14.59
C ALA A 144 -6.93 14.60 -14.02
N HIS A 145 -7.90 14.71 -13.11
CA HIS A 145 -8.20 15.93 -12.39
C HIS A 145 -8.01 15.71 -10.89
N ALA A 146 -7.13 16.50 -10.27
CA ALA A 146 -6.86 16.43 -8.84
C ALA A 146 -7.68 17.49 -8.09
N LEU A 147 -8.22 17.09 -6.94
CA LEU A 147 -8.89 17.96 -5.99
C LEU A 147 -8.11 17.92 -4.68
N ASP A 148 -7.74 19.10 -4.18
CA ASP A 148 -7.13 19.23 -2.87
C ASP A 148 -8.23 19.41 -1.83
N VAL A 149 -8.28 18.49 -0.87
CA VAL A 149 -9.22 18.54 0.25
C VAL A 149 -8.44 18.87 1.51
N ILE A 150 -8.65 20.08 2.04
CA ILE A 150 -7.95 20.58 3.22
C ILE A 150 -8.92 20.53 4.41
N SER A 151 -8.47 19.94 5.52
CA SER A 151 -9.23 19.80 6.76
C SER A 151 -8.42 20.36 7.93
N ASN A 152 -9.12 20.95 8.91
CA ASN A 152 -8.51 21.44 10.15
C ASN A 152 -8.09 20.31 11.10
N THR A 153 -8.56 19.09 10.84
CA THR A 153 -8.20 17.87 11.59
C THR A 153 -7.60 16.81 10.66
N PRO A 154 -6.66 15.97 11.15
CA PRO A 154 -6.10 14.87 10.36
C PRO A 154 -7.18 13.88 9.89
N PHE A 155 -7.03 13.35 8.69
CA PHE A 155 -7.89 12.29 8.19
C PHE A 155 -7.64 10.97 8.92
N ASN A 156 -8.70 10.31 9.38
CA ASN A 156 -8.61 8.96 9.91
C ASN A 156 -8.49 7.96 8.75
N ILE A 157 -7.28 7.46 8.52
CA ILE A 157 -6.97 6.54 7.42
C ILE A 157 -7.72 5.21 7.59
N VAL A 158 -7.84 4.69 8.81
CA VAL A 158 -8.51 3.40 9.07
C VAL A 158 -10.00 3.49 8.72
N GLU A 159 -10.67 4.56 9.15
CA GLU A 159 -12.06 4.82 8.78
C GLU A 159 -12.23 5.04 7.29
N SER A 160 -11.33 5.80 6.67
CA SER A 160 -11.35 6.07 5.23
C SER A 160 -11.26 4.78 4.41
N LEU A 161 -10.34 3.88 4.78
CA LEU A 161 -10.19 2.57 4.15
C LEU A 161 -11.41 1.68 4.38
N ASN A 162 -11.98 1.69 5.59
CA ASN A 162 -13.19 0.92 5.88
C ASN A 162 -14.39 1.43 5.07
N LYS A 163 -14.54 2.76 4.93
CA LYS A 163 -15.57 3.38 4.10
C LYS A 163 -15.38 3.01 2.63
N LEU A 164 -14.15 3.11 2.10
CA LEU A 164 -13.85 2.68 0.73
C LEU A 164 -14.21 1.22 0.48
N ARG A 165 -13.87 0.32 1.41
CA ARG A 165 -14.20 -1.11 1.31
C ARG A 165 -15.71 -1.37 1.32
N LYS A 166 -16.48 -0.62 2.12
CA LYS A 166 -17.94 -0.72 2.16
C LYS A 166 -18.60 -0.15 0.89
N THR A 167 -18.08 0.97 0.38
CA THR A 167 -18.64 1.64 -0.81
C THR A 167 -18.30 0.90 -2.11
N TYR A 168 -17.12 0.30 -2.22
CA TYR A 168 -16.63 -0.37 -3.43
C TYR A 168 -16.18 -1.82 -3.13
N PRO A 169 -17.12 -2.74 -2.86
CA PRO A 169 -16.81 -4.08 -2.37
C PRO A 169 -16.03 -4.96 -3.36
N ASP A 170 -16.19 -4.71 -4.67
CA ASP A 170 -15.52 -5.49 -5.73
C ASP A 170 -14.13 -4.97 -6.09
N CYS A 171 -13.69 -3.89 -5.46
CA CYS A 171 -12.39 -3.27 -5.70
C CYS A 171 -11.34 -3.73 -4.67
N TYR A 172 -10.08 -3.77 -5.11
CA TYR A 172 -8.95 -3.86 -4.18
C TYR A 172 -8.76 -2.52 -3.50
N VAL A 173 -8.73 -2.51 -2.16
CA VAL A 173 -8.41 -1.34 -1.35
C VAL A 173 -7.02 -1.54 -0.76
N PHE A 174 -6.13 -0.57 -0.95
CA PHE A 174 -4.78 -0.61 -0.40
C PHE A 174 -4.35 0.75 0.13
N ALA A 175 -3.40 0.73 1.07
CA ALA A 175 -2.75 1.91 1.64
C ALA A 175 -1.25 1.66 1.80
N ILE A 176 -0.45 2.66 1.50
CA ILE A 176 0.99 2.68 1.67
C ILE A 176 1.33 3.93 2.46
N ALA A 177 2.06 3.76 3.56
CA ALA A 177 2.63 4.85 4.34
C ALA A 177 4.13 4.94 4.08
N ASN A 178 4.69 6.14 4.08
CA ASN A 178 6.14 6.32 3.94
C ASN A 178 6.88 6.47 5.28
N GLY A 179 6.19 6.26 6.41
CA GLY A 179 6.75 6.40 7.75
C GLY A 179 6.98 7.86 8.21
N LYS A 180 6.66 8.86 7.37
CA LYS A 180 6.83 10.30 7.67
C LYS A 180 5.49 11.04 7.78
N GLY A 181 4.41 10.31 8.06
CA GLY A 181 3.04 10.86 8.18
C GLY A 181 2.30 11.02 6.84
N GLN A 182 2.91 10.68 5.71
CA GLN A 182 2.25 10.73 4.40
C GLN A 182 1.76 9.33 4.00
N HIS A 183 0.54 9.29 3.48
CA HIS A 183 -0.15 8.07 3.08
C HIS A 183 -0.66 8.19 1.64
N PHE A 184 -0.53 7.12 0.87
CA PHE A 184 -1.17 6.94 -0.42
C PHE A 184 -2.13 5.76 -0.34
N TYR A 185 -3.39 5.96 -0.70
CA TYR A 185 -4.39 4.89 -0.68
C TYR A 185 -5.35 5.03 -1.85
N TRP A 186 -5.81 3.90 -2.38
CA TRP A 186 -6.60 3.86 -3.60
C TRP A 186 -7.50 2.62 -3.62
N SER A 187 -8.55 2.70 -4.44
CA SER A 187 -9.47 1.61 -4.74
C SER A 187 -9.43 1.32 -6.24
N GLN A 188 -9.02 0.11 -6.62
CA GLN A 188 -8.88 -0.28 -8.03
C GLN A 188 -9.79 -1.46 -8.37
N SER A 189 -10.55 -1.32 -9.45
CA SER A 189 -11.29 -2.44 -10.07
C SER A 189 -10.32 -3.49 -10.60
N ARG A 190 -10.63 -4.77 -10.44
CA ARG A 190 -9.73 -5.88 -10.85
C ARG A 190 -9.27 -5.71 -12.30
N THR A 191 -7.97 -5.54 -12.51
CA THR A 191 -7.38 -5.37 -13.85
C THR A 191 -6.47 -6.54 -14.24
N PHE A 192 -5.81 -7.20 -13.28
CA PHE A 192 -4.92 -8.34 -13.53
C PHE A 192 -4.69 -9.14 -12.24
N ASP A 193 -4.93 -10.46 -12.26
CA ASP A 193 -4.51 -11.39 -11.20
C ASP A 193 -3.67 -12.49 -11.85
N ARG A 194 -2.42 -12.62 -11.41
CA ARG A 194 -1.50 -13.65 -11.92
C ARG A 194 -1.26 -14.67 -10.82
N HIS A 195 -2.05 -15.73 -10.83
CA HIS A 195 -1.76 -16.89 -9.99
C HIS A 195 -0.57 -17.67 -10.57
N SER A 196 0.56 -17.65 -9.85
CA SER A 196 1.62 -18.62 -10.07
C SER A 196 1.08 -20.01 -9.76
N ARG A 197 0.91 -20.85 -10.79
CA ARG A 197 0.77 -22.29 -10.59
C ARG A 197 2.11 -22.79 -10.05
N ARG A 198 2.15 -23.25 -8.79
CA ARG A 198 3.27 -24.07 -8.33
C ARG A 198 3.38 -25.26 -9.28
N ALA A 199 4.51 -25.40 -9.94
CA ALA A 199 4.89 -26.66 -10.54
C ALA A 199 5.04 -27.67 -9.39
N ASN A 200 4.19 -28.70 -9.39
CA ASN A 200 4.49 -29.92 -8.66
C ASN A 200 5.68 -30.56 -9.38
N ASN A 201 6.80 -30.68 -8.69
CA ASN A 201 7.77 -31.76 -8.86
C ASN A 201 8.20 -32.18 -7.46
#